data_AF-A0A7X5Y6Z0-F1
#
_entry.id   AF-A0A7X5Y6Z0-F1
#
_cell.length_a   1.000
_cell.length_b   1.000
_cell.length_c   1.000
_cell.angle_alpha   90.00
_cell.angle_beta   90.00
_cell.angle_gamma   90.00
#
_symmetry.space_group_name_H-M   'P 1'
#
loop_
_entity.id
_entity.type
_entity.pdbx_description
1 polymer ?
#
loop_
_entity_poly.entity_id
_entity_poly.type
_entity_poly.pdbx_seq_one_letter_code
_entity_poly.pdbx_strand_id
1 'polypeptide(L)'
;MRFELAPHPTHRPQPPYTLWASAERSAAFGKTATLNLWFGVSAPMGRFLVPPPAAEPARRDNLWRSTCFEVFLKAEGEEAYQEWNFAPSGDWAAYDFESEREGMTPAEVASPPYIRTEDNLTWWGLGATLSIPADVRFTIALSAIVEEAGGERFFFALHHPSEQPDFHHPDCFTARLA
;
A
#
# COMPACT_ATOMS: atom_id res chain seq x y z
N MET A 1 3.41 -10.48 -10.07
CA MET A 1 2.04 -11.06 -10.13
C MET A 1 1.04 -9.93 -9.94
N ARG A 2 -0.11 -9.93 -10.63
CA ARG A 2 -1.18 -8.94 -10.43
C ARG A 2 -2.25 -9.52 -9.50
N PHE A 3 -2.70 -8.71 -8.55
CA PHE A 3 -3.72 -8.99 -7.56
C PHE A 3 -4.87 -8.00 -7.72
N GLU A 4 -6.11 -8.46 -7.59
CA GLU A 4 -7.26 -7.57 -7.45
C GLU A 4 -7.45 -7.22 -5.98
N LEU A 5 -7.67 -5.93 -5.67
CA LEU A 5 -8.03 -5.51 -4.33
C LEU A 5 -9.56 -5.34 -4.28
N ALA A 6 -10.21 -6.08 -3.40
CA ALA A 6 -11.65 -6.01 -3.25
C ALA A 6 -12.04 -4.76 -2.46
N PRO A 7 -13.09 -4.01 -2.85
CA PRO A 7 -13.66 -2.99 -1.98
C PRO A 7 -14.27 -3.64 -0.74
N HIS A 8 -14.19 -2.95 0.38
CA HIS A 8 -14.78 -3.41 1.64
C HIS A 8 -16.29 -3.70 1.47
N PRO A 9 -16.83 -4.82 1.97
CA PRO A 9 -18.18 -5.26 1.64
C PRO A 9 -19.29 -4.27 2.02
N THR A 10 -19.11 -3.53 3.12
CA THR A 10 -20.11 -2.60 3.67
C THR A 10 -20.14 -1.24 2.97
N HIS A 11 -19.14 -0.92 2.15
CA HIS A 11 -19.00 0.40 1.55
C HIS A 11 -18.33 0.31 0.17
N ARG A 12 -19.14 0.41 -0.89
CA ARG A 12 -18.70 0.20 -2.28
C ARG A 12 -18.91 1.46 -3.11
N PRO A 13 -17.95 1.82 -3.98
CA PRO A 13 -18.05 3.03 -4.78
C PRO A 13 -19.17 2.97 -5.81
N GLN A 14 -19.77 4.12 -6.10
CA GLN A 14 -20.79 4.30 -7.15
C GLN A 14 -20.47 5.55 -8.00
N PRO A 15 -20.29 5.41 -9.33
CA PRO A 15 -20.25 4.17 -10.10
C PRO A 15 -19.05 3.29 -9.71
N PRO A 16 -19.10 1.96 -9.92
CA PRO A 16 -18.01 1.07 -9.52
C PRO A 16 -16.73 1.34 -10.31
N TYR A 17 -15.59 1.11 -9.66
CA TYR A 17 -14.27 0.98 -10.29
C TYR A 17 -13.51 -0.16 -9.63
N THR A 18 -12.45 -0.61 -10.30
CA THR A 18 -11.57 -1.66 -9.83
C THR A 18 -10.27 -1.05 -9.34
N LEU A 19 -9.68 -1.71 -8.34
CA LEU A 19 -8.35 -1.40 -7.85
C LEU A 19 -7.54 -2.69 -7.89
N TRP A 20 -6.34 -2.63 -8.44
CA TRP A 20 -5.44 -3.77 -8.52
C TRP A 20 -4.05 -3.37 -8.09
N ALA A 21 -3.26 -4.35 -7.69
CA ALA A 21 -1.89 -4.16 -7.31
C ALA A 21 -0.98 -5.21 -7.96
N SER A 22 0.29 -4.90 -8.15
CA SER A 22 1.33 -5.91 -8.37
C SER A 22 2.49 -5.65 -7.45
N ALA A 23 3.08 -6.73 -6.96
CA ALA A 23 4.29 -6.70 -6.17
C ALA A 23 5.31 -7.66 -6.80
N GLU A 24 6.51 -7.16 -7.05
CA GLU A 24 7.59 -7.90 -7.70
C GLU A 24 8.92 -7.62 -7.01
N ARG A 25 9.52 -8.68 -6.44
CA ARG A 25 10.91 -8.64 -6.01
C ARG A 25 11.81 -8.69 -7.24
N SER A 26 12.66 -7.68 -7.41
CA SER A 26 13.69 -7.62 -8.44
C SER A 26 15.08 -7.49 -7.81
N ALA A 27 16.11 -7.90 -8.57
CA ALA A 27 17.55 -7.71 -8.32
C ALA A 27 18.00 -7.68 -6.84
N ALA A 28 18.67 -8.74 -6.39
CA ALA A 28 19.42 -8.71 -5.14
C ALA A 28 20.83 -8.15 -5.37
N PHE A 29 21.26 -7.21 -4.53
CA PHE A 29 22.64 -6.74 -4.45
C PHE A 29 23.14 -6.88 -3.02
N GLY A 30 23.90 -7.94 -2.76
CA GLY A 30 24.30 -8.29 -1.40
C GLY A 30 23.09 -8.71 -0.55
N LYS A 31 22.89 -8.08 0.61
CA LYS A 31 21.84 -8.43 1.57
C LYS A 31 20.48 -7.77 1.28
N THR A 32 20.39 -6.94 0.25
CA THR A 32 19.16 -6.20 -0.11
C THR A 32 18.66 -6.61 -1.48
N ALA A 33 17.35 -6.65 -1.64
CA ALA A 33 16.64 -6.78 -2.89
C ALA A 33 15.71 -5.57 -3.07
N THR A 34 15.28 -5.35 -4.30
CA THR A 34 14.30 -4.30 -4.61
C THR A 34 12.90 -4.90 -4.61
N LEU A 35 11.93 -4.22 -4.00
CA LEU A 35 10.51 -4.51 -4.16
C LEU A 35 9.87 -3.41 -4.98
N ASN A 36 9.32 -3.76 -6.14
CA ASN A 36 8.52 -2.88 -6.97
C ASN A 36 7.04 -3.15 -6.75
N LEU A 37 6.31 -2.10 -6.43
CA LEU A 37 4.87 -2.08 -6.24
C LEU A 37 4.24 -1.22 -7.32
N TRP A 38 3.07 -1.65 -7.78
CA TRP A 38 2.23 -0.87 -8.67
C TRP A 38 0.78 -1.03 -8.28
N PHE A 39 0.11 0.07 -7.96
CA PHE A 39 -1.32 0.12 -7.71
C PHE A 39 -2.00 0.82 -8.88
N GLY A 40 -3.12 0.30 -9.36
CA GLY A 40 -3.89 0.93 -10.44
C GLY A 40 -5.37 1.03 -10.07
N VAL A 41 -6.00 2.12 -10.52
CA VAL A 41 -7.40 2.46 -10.26
C VAL A 41 -8.11 2.69 -11.59
N SER A 42 -9.14 1.91 -11.91
CA SER A 42 -9.86 2.00 -13.20
C SER A 42 -10.92 3.10 -13.23
N ALA A 43 -10.51 4.33 -12.93
CA ALA A 43 -11.34 5.51 -13.06
C ALA A 43 -10.46 6.74 -13.31
N PRO A 44 -10.99 7.82 -13.90
CA PRO A 44 -10.24 9.06 -14.07
C PRO A 44 -9.73 9.62 -12.73
N MET A 45 -8.47 10.07 -12.68
CA MET A 45 -7.84 10.62 -11.48
C MET A 45 -8.65 11.76 -10.85
N GLY A 46 -9.31 12.59 -11.66
CA GLY A 46 -10.14 13.71 -11.21
C GLY A 46 -11.39 13.33 -10.41
N ARG A 47 -11.72 12.03 -10.30
CA ARG A 47 -12.76 11.54 -9.37
C ARG A 47 -12.28 11.56 -7.91
N PHE A 48 -10.97 11.53 -7.69
CA PHE A 48 -10.36 11.30 -6.39
C PHE A 48 -9.72 12.58 -5.84
N LEU A 49 -9.67 12.68 -4.52
CA LEU A 49 -8.84 13.64 -3.84
C LEU A 49 -7.39 13.15 -3.92
N VAL A 50 -6.68 13.65 -4.93
CA VAL A 50 -5.27 13.34 -5.15
C VAL A 50 -4.46 14.63 -5.10
N PRO A 51 -3.65 14.86 -4.05
CA PRO A 51 -2.83 16.05 -3.97
C PRO A 51 -1.79 16.06 -5.10
N PRO A 52 -1.37 17.24 -5.58
CA PRO A 52 -0.24 17.32 -6.49
C PRO A 52 1.03 16.77 -5.80
N PRO A 53 2.03 16.31 -6.57
CA PRO A 53 3.32 15.92 -6.03
C PRO A 53 3.90 17.03 -5.12
N ALA A 54 4.37 16.65 -3.94
CA ALA A 54 5.06 17.56 -3.05
C ALA A 54 6.37 18.01 -3.69
N ALA A 55 6.74 19.28 -3.50
CA ALA A 55 8.04 19.80 -3.95
C ALA A 55 9.20 19.04 -3.29
N GLU A 56 9.02 18.65 -2.03
CA GLU A 56 9.96 17.86 -1.23
C GLU A 56 9.19 16.72 -0.55
N PRO A 57 9.06 15.56 -1.22
CA PRO A 57 8.45 14.37 -0.62
C PRO A 57 9.20 13.95 0.65
N ALA A 58 8.47 13.67 1.73
CA ALA A 58 9.07 13.37 3.03
C ALA A 58 8.33 12.24 3.76
N ARG A 59 8.96 11.74 4.83
CA ARG A 59 8.29 10.84 5.76
C ARG A 59 7.22 11.62 6.55
N ARG A 60 5.97 11.17 6.54
CA ARG A 60 4.84 11.81 7.25
C ARG A 60 3.91 10.77 7.86
N ASP A 61 3.38 11.08 9.04
CA ASP A 61 2.36 10.25 9.69
C ASP A 61 0.96 10.54 9.16
N ASN A 62 0.03 9.63 9.45
CA ASN A 62 -1.41 9.78 9.18
C ASN A 62 -1.78 9.89 7.68
N LEU A 63 -0.96 9.35 6.78
CA LEU A 63 -1.26 9.35 5.33
C LEU A 63 -2.58 8.62 5.01
N TRP A 64 -2.91 7.57 5.77
CA TRP A 64 -4.16 6.81 5.70
C TRP A 64 -5.44 7.63 5.90
N ARG A 65 -5.33 8.89 6.36
CA ARG A 65 -6.50 9.77 6.51
C ARG A 65 -7.08 10.23 5.17
N SER A 66 -6.31 10.14 4.08
CA SER A 66 -6.73 10.46 2.71
C SER A 66 -6.33 9.35 1.75
N THR A 67 -6.26 9.63 0.45
CA THR A 67 -5.83 8.67 -0.58
C THR A 67 -4.40 8.19 -0.30
N CYS A 68 -4.26 6.90 0.02
CA CYS A 68 -3.03 6.24 0.45
C CYS A 68 -3.02 4.78 -0.04
N PHE A 69 -1.85 4.28 -0.41
CA PHE A 69 -1.63 2.89 -0.81
C PHE A 69 -0.65 2.23 0.13
N GLU A 70 -0.87 0.96 0.43
CA GLU A 70 -0.16 0.30 1.53
C GLU A 70 0.32 -1.10 1.15
N VAL A 71 1.49 -1.45 1.67
CA VAL A 71 1.96 -2.84 1.72
C VAL A 71 2.33 -3.18 3.15
N PHE A 72 1.95 -4.38 3.58
CA PHE A 72 2.37 -4.96 4.84
C PHE A 72 3.30 -6.13 4.54
N LEU A 73 4.50 -6.12 5.11
CA LEU A 73 5.53 -7.12 4.90
C LEU A 73 5.74 -7.92 6.18
N LYS A 74 5.29 -9.18 6.19
CA LYS A 74 5.46 -10.11 7.30
C LYS A 74 6.40 -11.23 6.90
N ALA A 75 7.53 -11.38 7.60
CA ALA A 75 8.44 -12.49 7.34
C ALA A 75 7.71 -13.82 7.61
N GLU A 76 7.92 -14.83 6.76
CA GLU A 76 7.26 -16.12 6.95
C GLU A 76 7.65 -16.76 8.29
N GLY A 77 6.63 -17.09 9.11
CA GLY A 77 6.82 -17.67 10.44
C GLY A 77 6.86 -16.66 11.58
N GLU A 78 6.86 -15.36 11.28
CA GLU A 78 6.85 -14.28 12.28
C GLU A 78 5.44 -13.71 12.48
N GLU A 79 5.20 -13.15 13.67
CA GLU A 79 4.02 -12.31 13.97
C GLU A 79 4.29 -10.84 13.63
N ALA A 80 5.53 -10.39 13.87
CA ALA A 80 5.98 -9.04 13.57
C ALA A 80 5.92 -8.75 12.07
N TYR A 81 5.53 -7.53 11.74
CA TYR A 81 5.43 -7.08 10.36
C TYR A 81 5.78 -5.61 10.24
N GLN A 82 6.12 -5.20 9.02
CA GLN A 82 6.36 -3.81 8.68
C GLN A 82 5.24 -3.30 7.78
N GLU A 83 4.68 -2.15 8.12
CA GLU A 83 3.72 -1.41 7.31
C GLU A 83 4.44 -0.33 6.51
N TRP A 84 4.07 -0.16 5.25
CA TRP A 84 4.47 0.98 4.42
C TRP A 84 3.25 1.69 3.86
N ASN A 85 3.27 3.02 3.92
CA ASN A 85 2.24 3.90 3.37
C ASN A 85 2.83 4.75 2.26
N PHE A 86 2.12 4.90 1.14
CA PHE A 86 2.53 5.70 -0.01
C PHE A 86 1.39 6.64 -0.42
N ALA A 87 1.62 7.94 -0.27
CA ALA A 87 0.68 8.95 -0.73
C ALA A 87 1.01 9.37 -2.18
N PRO A 88 0.01 9.73 -3.00
CA PRO A 88 0.24 10.29 -4.34
C PRO A 88 1.08 11.56 -4.38
N SER A 89 1.20 12.29 -3.28
CA SER A 89 2.12 13.43 -3.15
C SER A 89 3.60 13.02 -3.19
N GLY A 90 3.89 11.73 -3.02
CA GLY A 90 5.23 11.20 -2.80
C GLY A 90 5.62 11.12 -1.32
N ASP A 91 4.81 11.67 -0.41
CA ASP A 91 5.00 11.45 1.02
C ASP A 91 4.80 9.96 1.36
N TRP A 92 5.52 9.50 2.37
CA TRP A 92 5.53 8.08 2.74
C TRP A 92 5.60 7.88 4.25
N ALA A 93 5.24 6.71 4.72
CA ALA A 93 5.47 6.29 6.10
C ALA A 93 5.90 4.82 6.13
N ALA A 94 6.59 4.45 7.20
CA ALA A 94 6.94 3.06 7.46
C ALA A 94 6.89 2.82 8.97
N TYR A 95 6.32 1.70 9.41
CA TYR A 95 6.18 1.37 10.83
C TYR A 95 6.48 -0.10 11.05
N ASP A 96 7.21 -0.42 12.12
CA ASP A 96 7.38 -1.78 12.60
C ASP A 96 6.33 -2.08 13.66
N PHE A 97 5.78 -3.29 13.65
CA PHE A 97 4.83 -3.81 14.63
C PHE A 97 5.36 -5.14 15.17
N GLU A 98 5.13 -5.38 16.47
CA GLU A 98 5.48 -6.65 17.13
C GLU A 98 4.42 -7.72 16.85
N SER A 99 3.16 -7.32 16.75
CA SER A 99 2.00 -8.17 16.41
C SER A 99 0.85 -7.28 15.89
N GLU A 100 -0.35 -7.83 15.69
CA GLU A 100 -1.53 -7.07 15.22
C GLU A 100 -1.80 -5.82 16.08
N ARG A 101 -1.49 -4.64 15.54
CA ARG A 101 -1.65 -3.31 16.17
C ARG A 101 -0.87 -3.09 17.47
N GLU A 102 0.09 -3.96 17.80
CA GLU A 102 0.93 -3.82 19.00
C GLU A 102 2.37 -3.42 18.63
N GLY A 103 3.03 -2.69 19.54
CA GLY A 103 4.45 -2.36 19.40
C GLY A 103 4.78 -1.39 18.26
N MET A 104 3.83 -0.60 17.77
CA MET A 104 4.05 0.32 16.65
C MET A 104 5.21 1.28 16.93
N THR A 105 6.25 1.20 16.11
CA THR A 105 7.39 2.14 16.13
C THR A 105 7.74 2.61 14.73
N PRO A 106 8.33 3.80 14.55
CA PRO A 106 8.84 4.21 13.25
C PRO A 106 9.91 3.24 12.76
N ALA A 107 9.68 2.59 11.61
CA ALA A 107 10.67 1.69 11.03
C ALA A 107 11.98 2.39 10.68
N GLU A 108 13.10 1.69 10.86
CA GLU A 108 14.41 2.12 10.37
C GLU A 108 14.53 1.88 8.87
N VAL A 109 14.65 2.97 8.11
CA VAL A 109 14.64 2.94 6.64
C VAL A 109 15.96 3.52 6.11
N ALA A 110 16.75 2.68 5.45
CA ALA A 110 18.06 3.08 4.92
C ALA A 110 17.98 4.09 3.77
N SER A 111 16.94 3.98 2.94
CA SER A 111 16.66 4.92 1.85
C SER A 111 15.16 5.09 1.67
N PRO A 112 14.68 6.33 1.40
CA PRO A 112 13.27 6.57 1.14
C PRO A 112 12.80 5.77 -0.10
N PRO A 113 11.52 5.39 -0.15
CA PRO A 113 10.97 4.75 -1.34
C PRO A 113 10.94 5.75 -2.49
N TYR A 114 11.11 5.26 -3.71
CA TYR A 114 10.80 6.04 -4.90
C TYR A 114 9.31 5.88 -5.22
N ILE A 115 8.55 6.97 -5.17
CA ILE A 115 7.11 6.99 -5.47
C ILE A 115 6.87 7.80 -6.74
N ARG A 116 5.99 7.30 -7.58
CA ARG A 116 5.54 8.00 -8.79
C ARG A 116 4.06 7.75 -9.05
N THR A 117 3.42 8.71 -9.69
CA THR A 117 2.05 8.58 -10.16
C THR A 117 2.01 8.65 -11.68
N GLU A 118 1.11 7.88 -12.29
CA GLU A 118 0.80 7.97 -13.71
C GLU A 118 -0.70 8.16 -13.87
N ASP A 119 -1.10 9.01 -14.81
CA ASP A 119 -2.49 9.23 -15.20
C ASP A 119 -2.59 9.15 -16.72
N ASN A 120 -3.58 8.41 -17.21
CA ASN A 120 -3.88 8.34 -18.64
C ASN A 120 -5.31 8.78 -18.98
N LEU A 121 -5.96 9.51 -18.06
CA LEU A 121 -7.33 10.04 -18.13
C LEU A 121 -8.44 9.01 -17.95
N THR A 122 -8.16 7.72 -18.12
CA THR A 122 -9.15 6.63 -17.97
C THR A 122 -8.88 5.75 -16.75
N TRP A 123 -7.61 5.65 -16.39
CA TRP A 123 -7.10 5.05 -15.17
C TRP A 123 -5.89 5.85 -14.72
N TRP A 124 -5.56 5.71 -13.45
CA TRP A 124 -4.32 6.22 -12.89
C TRP A 124 -3.71 5.17 -11.97
N GLY A 125 -2.45 5.35 -11.63
CA GLY A 125 -1.73 4.43 -10.78
C GLY A 125 -0.63 5.07 -9.96
N LEU A 126 -0.23 4.36 -8.92
CA LEU A 126 0.88 4.71 -8.05
C LEU A 126 1.91 3.58 -8.09
N GLY A 127 3.13 3.91 -8.48
CA GLY A 127 4.29 3.04 -8.35
C GLY A 127 5.08 3.39 -7.10
N ALA A 128 5.54 2.37 -6.37
CA ALA A 128 6.48 2.54 -5.26
C ALA A 128 7.60 1.51 -5.37
N THR A 129 8.84 1.95 -5.14
CA THR A 129 10.01 1.08 -5.12
C THR A 129 10.75 1.25 -3.79
N LEU A 130 10.96 0.15 -3.07
CA LEU A 130 11.63 0.15 -1.76
C LEU A 130 12.66 -0.99 -1.65
N SER A 131 13.56 -0.88 -0.69
CA SER A 131 14.59 -1.90 -0.41
C SER A 131 14.10 -2.88 0.66
N ILE A 132 14.20 -4.18 0.40
CA ILE A 132 13.85 -5.24 1.35
C ILE A 132 15.05 -6.19 1.57
N PRO A 133 15.10 -6.95 2.67
CA PRO A 133 16.07 -8.02 2.84
C PRO A 133 15.99 -9.06 1.72
N ALA A 134 17.13 -9.39 1.11
CA ALA A 134 17.20 -10.30 -0.03
C ALA A 134 16.81 -11.74 0.31
N ASP A 135 17.19 -12.20 1.51
CA ASP A 135 17.08 -13.59 1.94
C ASP A 135 15.82 -13.90 2.76
N VAL A 136 14.94 -12.91 2.96
CA VAL A 136 13.70 -13.08 3.72
C VAL A 136 12.54 -13.35 2.76
N ARG A 137 11.78 -14.41 3.02
CA ARG A 137 10.48 -14.67 2.37
C ARG A 137 9.39 -13.92 3.11
N PHE A 138 8.50 -13.29 2.38
CA PHE A 138 7.41 -12.50 2.96
C PHE A 138 6.05 -13.05 2.55
N THR A 139 5.15 -13.12 3.52
CA THR A 139 3.71 -13.03 3.25
C THR A 139 3.32 -11.56 3.34
N ILE A 140 2.51 -11.09 2.40
CA ILE A 140 2.14 -9.67 2.28
C ILE A 140 0.64 -9.47 2.27
N ALA A 141 0.23 -8.33 2.80
CA ALA A 141 -1.07 -7.72 2.53
C ALA A 141 -0.86 -6.48 1.64
N LEU A 142 -1.82 -6.22 0.75
CA LEU A 142 -1.87 -5.01 -0.06
C LEU A 142 -3.23 -4.37 0.15
N SER A 143 -3.24 -3.07 0.42
CA SER A 143 -4.44 -2.28 0.65
C SER A 143 -4.32 -0.89 0.04
N ALA A 144 -5.46 -0.23 -0.06
CA ALA A 144 -5.55 1.17 -0.42
C ALA A 144 -6.75 1.82 0.25
N ILE A 145 -6.56 3.06 0.69
CA ILE A 145 -7.64 4.00 0.96
C ILE A 145 -7.69 4.95 -0.22
N VAL A 146 -8.87 5.11 -0.81
CA VAL A 146 -9.09 6.12 -1.85
C VAL A 146 -10.19 7.06 -1.40
N GLU A 147 -9.88 8.35 -1.38
CA GLU A 147 -10.84 9.40 -1.06
C GLU A 147 -11.37 9.98 -2.37
N GLU A 148 -12.69 9.96 -2.56
CA GLU A 148 -13.33 10.63 -3.69
C GLU A 148 -13.43 12.14 -3.45
N ALA A 149 -13.58 12.93 -4.51
CA ALA A 149 -13.68 14.39 -4.42
C ALA A 149 -14.86 14.88 -3.54
N GLY A 150 -15.86 14.02 -3.29
CA GLY A 150 -16.96 14.26 -2.34
C GLY A 150 -16.58 14.06 -0.86
N GLY A 151 -15.35 13.63 -0.56
CA GLY A 151 -14.84 13.35 0.80
C GLY A 151 -15.16 11.94 1.32
N GLU A 152 -15.84 11.12 0.53
CA GLU A 152 -16.12 9.73 0.88
C GLU A 152 -14.87 8.87 0.67
N ARG A 153 -14.60 7.95 1.61
CA ARG A 153 -13.42 7.08 1.57
C ARG A 153 -13.83 5.63 1.36
N PHE A 154 -13.14 5.00 0.42
CA PHE A 154 -13.32 3.59 0.11
C PHE A 154 -12.05 2.82 0.44
N PHE A 155 -12.25 1.63 0.99
CA PHE A 155 -11.18 0.79 1.51
C PHE A 155 -11.07 -0.45 0.63
N PHE A 156 -9.89 -0.68 0.08
CA PHE A 156 -9.58 -1.79 -0.80
C PHE A 156 -8.48 -2.64 -0.17
N ALA A 157 -8.60 -3.96 -0.24
CA ALA A 157 -7.58 -4.88 0.26
C ALA A 157 -7.62 -6.21 -0.49
N LEU A 158 -6.54 -7.00 -0.38
CA LEU A 158 -6.54 -8.39 -0.87
C LEU A 158 -7.62 -9.24 -0.20
N HIS A 159 -7.89 -8.98 1.08
CA HIS A 159 -8.87 -9.70 1.88
C HIS A 159 -9.41 -8.80 3.00
N HIS A 160 -10.69 -8.94 3.33
CA HIS A 160 -11.37 -8.20 4.41
C HIS A 160 -11.97 -9.21 5.39
N PRO A 161 -11.27 -9.58 6.47
CA PRO A 161 -11.72 -10.59 7.43
C PRO A 161 -12.74 -10.07 8.45
N SER A 162 -12.82 -8.75 8.62
CA SER A 162 -13.59 -8.08 9.67
C SER A 162 -14.80 -7.32 9.11
N GLU A 163 -15.78 -7.02 9.97
CA GLU A 163 -16.94 -6.17 9.60
C GLU A 163 -16.57 -4.71 9.36
N GLN A 164 -15.48 -4.25 9.97
CA GLN A 164 -14.91 -2.93 9.76
C GLN A 164 -13.60 -3.05 8.99
N PRO A 165 -13.22 -2.04 8.18
CA PRO A 165 -11.93 -2.03 7.50
C PRO A 165 -10.78 -2.18 8.50
N ASP A 166 -10.07 -3.30 8.42
CA ASP A 166 -8.90 -3.57 9.25
C ASP A 166 -7.80 -4.26 8.43
N PHE A 167 -6.84 -3.48 7.95
CA PHE A 167 -5.75 -3.97 7.14
C PHE A 167 -4.66 -4.69 7.95
N HIS A 168 -4.65 -4.52 9.28
CA HIS A 168 -3.66 -5.13 10.17
C HIS A 168 -4.03 -6.56 10.58
N HIS A 169 -5.29 -6.97 10.35
CA HIS A 169 -5.74 -8.30 10.74
C HIS A 169 -4.87 -9.39 10.08
N PRO A 170 -4.40 -10.42 10.82
CA PRO A 170 -3.48 -11.43 10.30
C PRO A 170 -3.94 -12.12 9.00
N ASP A 171 -5.25 -12.30 8.84
CA ASP A 171 -5.86 -12.89 7.65
C ASP A 171 -5.83 -11.98 6.40
N CYS A 172 -5.40 -10.73 6.50
CA CYS A 172 -5.15 -9.85 5.34
C CYS A 172 -3.88 -10.25 4.57
N PHE A 173 -2.95 -10.94 5.23
CA PHE A 173 -1.66 -11.39 4.68
C PHE A 173 -1.84 -12.65 3.85
N THR A 174 -2.37 -12.51 2.62
CA THR A 174 -2.77 -13.65 1.77
C THR A 174 -1.86 -13.90 0.58
N ALA A 175 -1.03 -12.93 0.18
CA ALA A 175 -0.11 -13.06 -0.94
C ALA A 175 1.31 -13.41 -0.45
N ARG A 176 2.08 -14.12 -1.28
CA ARG A 176 3.51 -14.40 -1.00
C ARG A 176 4.39 -13.67 -1.99
N LEU A 177 5.46 -13.05 -1.49
CA LEU A 177 6.55 -12.53 -2.33
C LEU A 177 7.54 -13.65 -2.60
N ALA A 178 7.60 -14.07 -3.87
CA ALA A 178 8.60 -15.01 -4.37
C ALA A 178 10.03 -14.41 -4.32
#